data_AF-A0A915ANY6-F1
#
_entry.id   AF-A0A915ANY6-F1
#
_cell.length_a   1.000
_cell.length_b   1.000
_cell.length_c   1.000
_cell.angle_alpha   90.00
_cell.angle_beta   90.00
_cell.angle_gamma   90.00
#
_symmetry.space_group_name_H-M   'P 1'
#
loop_
_entity.id
_entity.type
_entity.pdbx_description
1 polymer ?
#
loop_
_entity_poly.entity_id
_entity_poly.type
_entity_poly.pdbx_seq_one_letter_code
_entity_poly.pdbx_strand_id
1 'polypeptide(L)'
;MHFYSYYQQLTMDVIARIAMGQKGSQQFRSQYLDLVRAVFERPANQPFAVAIKVLPPIFTAAVRKLATLTAKMRGMPFIFLQEQIKDVVNERRKLRSENGGKYEAADFIDLFLDAEAEVDLTPVGYSRNNLKVEKKLSPSEVVMQCLVFLLAGFDTTANSLAYASYCIAKNPHARKRVQKEIDVICDHSVSQINIFLKTPSNCSF
;
A
#
# COMPACT_ATOMS: atom_id res chain seq x y z
N MET A 1 -1.35 15.58 -18.43
CA MET A 1 -1.25 14.11 -18.62
C MET A 1 -1.10 13.46 -17.25
N HIS A 2 -2.16 12.83 -16.72
CA HIS A 2 -2.22 12.33 -15.34
C HIS A 2 -1.58 10.92 -15.20
N PHE A 3 -0.32 10.77 -15.57
CA PHE A 3 0.36 9.45 -15.49
C PHE A 3 0.39 8.88 -14.07
N TYR A 4 0.62 9.74 -13.09
CA TYR A 4 0.72 9.33 -11.70
C TYR A 4 -0.58 8.72 -11.16
N SER A 5 -1.75 9.31 -11.45
CA SER A 5 -3.02 8.75 -10.98
C SER A 5 -3.38 7.43 -11.67
N TYR A 6 -2.91 7.20 -12.90
CA TYR A 6 -3.04 5.93 -13.59
C TYR A 6 -2.14 4.87 -12.96
N TYR A 7 -0.87 5.20 -12.71
CA TYR A 7 0.06 4.28 -12.05
C TYR A 7 -0.33 3.97 -10.61
N GLN A 8 -0.90 4.92 -9.86
CA GLN A 8 -1.48 4.65 -8.55
C GLN A 8 -2.58 3.60 -8.61
N GLN A 9 -3.44 3.62 -9.62
CA GLN A 9 -4.51 2.62 -9.77
C GLN A 9 -3.95 1.25 -10.13
N LEU A 10 -2.91 1.21 -10.97
CA LEU A 10 -2.21 -0.02 -11.32
C LEU A 10 -1.50 -0.62 -10.10
N THR A 11 -0.72 0.17 -9.37
CA THR A 11 0.04 -0.30 -8.21
C THR A 11 -0.89 -0.74 -7.09
N MET A 12 -1.98 0.01 -6.85
CA MET A 12 -3.04 -0.36 -5.91
C MET A 12 -3.65 -1.72 -6.27
N ASP A 13 -4.00 -1.95 -7.53
CA ASP A 13 -4.58 -3.22 -7.97
C ASP A 13 -3.62 -4.40 -7.81
N VAL A 14 -2.33 -4.20 -8.10
CA VAL A 14 -1.31 -5.24 -7.93
C VAL A 14 -1.10 -5.56 -6.45
N ILE A 15 -0.90 -4.53 -5.61
CA ILE A 15 -0.65 -4.77 -4.19
C ILE A 15 -1.89 -5.28 -3.46
N ALA A 16 -3.11 -4.89 -3.85
CA ALA A 16 -4.34 -5.42 -3.27
C ALA A 16 -4.52 -6.92 -3.60
N ARG A 17 -4.14 -7.36 -4.80
CA ARG A 17 -4.16 -8.79 -5.15
C ARG A 17 -3.20 -9.61 -4.30
N ILE A 18 -1.98 -9.09 -4.09
CA ILE A 18 -0.93 -9.81 -3.36
C ILE A 18 -1.10 -9.70 -1.84
N ALA A 19 -1.36 -8.50 -1.32
CA ALA A 19 -1.40 -8.22 0.12
C ALA A 19 -2.77 -8.46 0.75
N MET A 20 -3.85 -8.33 -0.02
CA MET A 20 -5.24 -8.47 0.48
C MET A 20 -5.97 -9.69 -0.10
N GLY A 21 -5.34 -10.43 -1.01
CA GLY A 21 -5.95 -11.58 -1.66
C GLY A 21 -7.15 -11.23 -2.54
N GLN A 22 -7.21 -10.01 -3.07
CA GLN A 22 -8.28 -9.58 -3.97
C GLN A 22 -8.34 -10.48 -5.21
N LYS A 23 -9.52 -10.99 -5.55
CA LYS A 23 -9.71 -11.83 -6.74
C LYS A 23 -9.93 -10.96 -7.97
N GLY A 24 -9.08 -11.13 -8.99
CA GLY A 24 -9.17 -10.42 -10.26
C GLY A 24 -8.67 -8.96 -10.20
N SER A 25 -8.60 -8.33 -11.38
CA SER A 25 -8.23 -6.92 -11.48
C SER A 25 -9.45 -6.03 -11.22
N GLN A 26 -9.30 -5.13 -10.26
CA GLN A 26 -10.23 -4.03 -9.99
C GLN A 26 -9.55 -2.68 -10.23
N GLN A 27 -8.65 -2.63 -11.21
CA GLN A 27 -8.08 -1.37 -11.68
C GLN A 27 -9.22 -0.41 -12.03
N PHE A 28 -9.15 0.85 -11.56
CA PHE A 28 -10.20 1.88 -11.67
C PHE A 28 -11.46 1.70 -10.81
N ARG A 29 -11.57 0.62 -10.02
CA ARG A 29 -12.73 0.36 -9.15
C ARG A 29 -12.36 0.02 -7.71
N SER A 30 -11.08 0.12 -7.36
CA SER A 30 -10.59 -0.33 -6.06
C SER A 30 -11.16 0.49 -4.91
N GLN A 31 -11.82 -0.18 -3.97
CA GLN A 31 -12.35 0.38 -2.73
C GLN A 31 -11.27 0.98 -1.80
N TYR A 32 -10.02 0.53 -1.95
CA TYR A 32 -8.89 0.93 -1.10
C TYR A 32 -8.20 2.22 -1.56
N LEU A 33 -8.35 2.63 -2.82
CA LEU A 33 -7.55 3.71 -3.40
C LEU A 33 -7.79 5.06 -2.73
N ASP A 34 -9.05 5.42 -2.53
CA ASP A 34 -9.41 6.72 -1.95
C ASP A 34 -8.99 6.80 -0.47
N LEU A 35 -9.06 5.67 0.24
CA LEU A 35 -8.59 5.57 1.63
C LEU A 35 -7.08 5.70 1.71
N VAL A 36 -6.35 4.96 0.88
CA VAL A 36 -4.88 5.01 0.85
C VAL A 36 -4.41 6.40 0.42
N ARG A 37 -5.01 7.00 -0.61
CA ARG A 37 -4.75 8.40 -0.98
C ARG A 37 -4.99 9.34 0.18
N ALA A 38 -6.12 9.23 0.87
CA ALA A 38 -6.41 10.06 2.04
C ALA A 38 -5.41 9.86 3.21
N VAL A 39 -4.76 8.70 3.32
CA VAL A 39 -3.66 8.47 4.27
C VAL A 39 -2.43 9.30 3.90
N PHE A 40 -2.08 9.40 2.62
CA PHE A 40 -0.92 10.16 2.13
C PHE A 40 -1.18 11.65 1.95
N GLU A 41 -2.38 12.04 1.52
CA GLU A 41 -2.81 13.42 1.30
C GLU A 41 -3.09 14.20 2.60
N ARG A 42 -2.58 13.71 3.75
CA ARG A 42 -2.67 14.37 5.06
C ARG A 42 -2.37 15.86 4.87
N PRO A 43 -3.36 16.76 5.02
CA PRO A 43 -3.13 18.17 4.81
C PRO A 43 -2.12 18.62 5.86
N ALA A 44 -0.95 19.06 5.40
CA ALA A 44 0.14 19.57 6.23
C ALA A 44 -0.27 20.78 7.11
N ASN A 45 -1.50 21.28 6.93
CA ASN A 45 -2.05 22.47 7.55
C ASN A 45 -3.00 22.16 8.72
N GLN A 46 -2.87 21.02 9.40
CA GLN A 46 -3.63 20.82 10.64
C GLN A 46 -3.19 21.88 11.67
N PRO A 47 -4.09 22.79 12.10
CA PRO A 47 -3.73 23.89 12.98
C PRO A 47 -3.12 23.38 14.29
N PHE A 48 -3.53 22.20 14.75
CA PHE A 48 -2.98 21.54 15.93
C PHE A 48 -1.53 21.07 15.75
N ALA A 49 -1.16 20.56 14.57
CA ALA A 49 0.21 20.10 14.31
C ALA A 49 1.20 21.26 14.23
N VAL A 50 0.78 22.38 13.64
CA VAL A 50 1.54 23.65 13.64
C VAL A 50 1.58 24.24 15.05
N ALA A 51 0.45 24.26 15.77
CA ALA A 51 0.37 24.75 17.13
C ALA A 51 1.28 23.96 18.09
N ILE A 52 1.43 22.64 17.93
CA ILE A 52 2.37 21.82 18.71
C ILE A 52 3.83 22.23 18.49
N LYS A 53 4.20 22.68 17.28
CA LYS A 53 5.57 23.12 16.96
C LYS A 53 5.87 24.54 17.42
N VAL A 54 4.86 25.40 17.56
CA VAL A 54 5.01 26.84 17.84
C VAL A 54 4.71 27.20 19.30
N LEU A 55 3.84 26.46 20.00
CA LEU A 55 3.44 26.79 21.37
C LEU A 55 4.45 26.35 22.44
N PRO A 56 4.54 27.08 23.57
CA PRO A 56 5.38 26.70 24.70
C PRO A 56 5.01 25.32 25.28
N PRO A 57 5.99 24.55 25.82
CA PRO A 57 5.81 23.16 26.25
C PRO A 57 4.68 22.93 27.27
N ILE A 58 4.32 23.95 28.06
CA ILE A 58 3.22 23.91 29.04
C ILE A 58 1.86 23.67 28.37
N PHE A 59 1.61 24.29 27.21
CA PHE A 59 0.35 24.14 26.48
C PHE A 59 0.33 22.90 25.57
N THR A 60 1.50 22.32 25.27
CA THR A 60 1.58 21.16 24.37
C THR A 60 0.85 19.93 24.90
N ALA A 61 0.77 19.73 26.22
CA ALA A 61 0.03 18.61 26.81
C ALA A 61 -1.49 18.75 26.59
N ALA A 62 -2.03 19.95 26.76
CA ALA A 62 -3.44 20.26 26.52
C ALA A 62 -3.78 20.17 25.03
N VAL A 63 -2.92 20.72 24.16
CA VAL A 63 -3.08 20.64 22.70
C VAL A 63 -2.96 19.20 22.21
N ARG A 64 -2.03 18.39 22.74
CA ARG A 64 -1.92 16.95 22.43
C ARG A 64 -3.17 16.20 22.85
N LYS A 65 -3.70 16.42 24.06
CA LYS A 65 -4.96 15.79 24.50
C LYS A 65 -6.12 16.18 23.58
N LEU A 66 -6.28 17.46 23.27
CA LEU A 66 -7.32 17.96 22.38
C LEU A 66 -7.16 17.43 20.94
N ALA A 67 -5.93 17.34 20.43
CA ALA A 67 -5.61 16.75 19.14
C ALA A 67 -5.91 15.24 19.10
N THR A 68 -5.58 14.48 20.16
CA THR A 68 -5.91 13.05 20.23
C THR A 68 -7.40 12.79 20.35
N LEU A 69 -8.14 13.66 21.06
CA LEU A 69 -9.59 13.57 21.19
C LEU A 69 -10.29 13.89 19.87
N THR A 70 -9.89 14.98 19.20
CA THR A 70 -10.40 15.35 17.88
C THR A 70 -10.00 14.34 16.80
N ALA A 71 -8.80 13.76 16.87
CA ALA A 71 -8.36 12.70 15.95
C ALA A 71 -9.15 11.40 16.12
N LYS A 72 -9.55 11.04 17.34
CA LYS A 72 -10.46 9.91 17.59
C LYS A 72 -11.85 10.15 17.01
N MET A 73 -12.37 11.38 17.08
CA MET A 73 -13.69 11.72 16.55
C MET A 73 -13.73 11.90 15.03
N ARG A 74 -12.60 12.24 14.39
CA ARG A 74 -12.58 12.61 12.96
C ARG A 74 -12.48 11.42 11.98
N GLY A 75 -12.61 10.17 12.43
CA GLY A 75 -12.63 9.00 11.54
C GLY A 75 -11.43 8.97 10.59
N MET A 76 -10.22 8.82 11.14
CA MET A 76 -9.00 8.89 10.34
C MET A 76 -8.99 7.79 9.27
N PRO A 77 -8.60 8.10 8.01
CA PRO A 77 -8.59 7.12 6.91
C PRO A 77 -7.68 5.93 7.22
N PHE A 78 -6.62 6.14 8.02
CA PHE A 78 -5.75 5.08 8.52
C PHE A 78 -6.47 4.06 9.40
N ILE A 79 -7.34 4.51 10.31
CA ILE A 79 -8.09 3.63 11.22
C ILE A 79 -9.10 2.81 10.41
N PHE A 80 -9.80 3.47 9.48
CA PHE A 80 -10.77 2.78 8.62
C PHE A 80 -10.10 1.74 7.72
N LEU A 81 -8.93 2.07 7.16
CA LEU A 81 -8.13 1.13 6.39
C LEU A 81 -7.66 -0.05 7.26
N GLN A 82 -7.21 0.21 8.49
CA GLN A 82 -6.81 -0.85 9.43
C GLN A 82 -7.98 -1.77 9.79
N GLU A 83 -9.18 -1.24 10.02
CA GLU A 83 -10.38 -2.06 10.28
C GLU A 83 -10.76 -2.90 9.05
N GLN A 84 -10.74 -2.35 7.84
CA GLN A 84 -10.99 -3.15 6.62
C GLN A 84 -9.99 -4.30 6.47
N ILE A 85 -8.70 -4.06 6.72
CA ILE A 85 -7.69 -5.10 6.64
C ILE A 85 -7.92 -6.17 7.72
N LYS A 86 -8.24 -5.73 8.93
CA LYS A 86 -8.56 -6.62 10.05
C LYS A 86 -9.76 -7.51 9.75
N ASP A 87 -10.81 -6.98 9.12
CA ASP A 87 -11.99 -7.75 8.71
C ASP A 87 -11.60 -8.84 7.70
N VAL A 88 -10.80 -8.52 6.69
CA VAL A 88 -10.31 -9.49 5.69
C VAL A 88 -9.44 -10.57 6.35
N VAL A 89 -8.51 -10.19 7.25
CA VAL A 89 -7.65 -11.16 7.97
C VAL A 89 -8.49 -12.08 8.85
N ASN A 90 -9.49 -11.55 9.56
CA ASN A 90 -10.38 -12.34 10.42
C ASN A 90 -11.24 -13.31 9.60
N GLU A 91 -11.73 -12.90 8.44
CA GLU A 91 -12.47 -13.77 7.51
C GLU A 91 -11.59 -14.93 7.04
N ARG A 92 -10.35 -14.64 6.61
CA ARG A 92 -9.38 -15.68 6.20
C ARG A 92 -9.03 -16.64 7.34
N ARG A 93 -8.92 -16.14 8.57
CA ARG A 93 -8.68 -16.98 9.75
C ARG A 93 -9.83 -17.97 9.98
N LYS A 94 -11.08 -17.54 9.84
CA LYS A 94 -12.26 -18.43 9.98
C LYS A 94 -12.28 -19.52 8.92
N LEU A 95 -12.06 -19.14 7.66
CA LEU A 95 -12.02 -20.09 6.53
C LEU A 95 -10.93 -21.16 6.70
N ARG A 96 -9.78 -20.80 7.27
CA ARG A 96 -8.69 -21.74 7.57
C ARG A 96 -9.04 -22.72 8.70
N SER A 97 -9.73 -22.22 9.73
CA SER A 97 -10.22 -23.03 10.85
C SER A 97 -11.26 -24.07 10.39
N GLU A 98 -12.13 -23.71 9.45
CA GLU A 98 -13.16 -24.60 8.89
C GLU A 98 -12.59 -25.64 7.93
N ASN A 99 -11.59 -25.29 7.12
CA ASN A 99 -10.99 -26.18 6.13
C ASN A 99 -9.85 -27.09 6.68
N GLY A 100 -9.65 -27.12 8.00
CA GLY A 100 -8.69 -28.03 8.64
C GLY A 100 -7.22 -27.78 8.27
N GLY A 101 -6.84 -26.52 7.98
CA GLY A 101 -5.45 -26.14 7.75
C GLY A 101 -4.85 -26.54 6.39
N LYS A 102 -5.63 -27.11 5.47
CA LYS A 102 -5.19 -27.33 4.08
C LYS A 102 -5.49 -26.10 3.23
N TYR A 103 -4.57 -25.14 3.24
CA TYR A 103 -4.60 -24.00 2.34
C TYR A 103 -3.26 -23.91 1.61
N GLU A 104 -3.27 -23.83 0.28
CA GLU A 104 -2.08 -23.40 -0.45
C GLU A 104 -1.98 -21.89 -0.30
N ALA A 105 -0.86 -21.40 0.26
CA ALA A 105 -0.65 -19.97 0.44
C ALA A 105 -0.74 -19.25 -0.91
N ALA A 106 -1.81 -18.48 -1.10
CA ALA A 106 -2.08 -17.79 -2.36
C ALA A 106 -1.72 -16.30 -2.30
N ASP A 107 -1.64 -15.73 -1.09
CA ASP A 107 -1.43 -14.31 -0.84
C ASP A 107 -0.61 -14.05 0.44
N PHE A 108 -0.28 -12.79 0.72
CA PHE A 108 0.51 -12.43 1.90
C PHE A 108 -0.26 -12.62 3.22
N ILE A 109 -1.60 -12.53 3.22
CA ILE A 109 -2.37 -12.80 4.44
C ILE A 109 -2.13 -14.23 4.86
N ASP A 110 -2.18 -15.15 3.90
CA ASP A 110 -1.91 -16.56 4.15
C ASP A 110 -0.50 -16.79 4.70
N LEU A 111 0.50 -16.15 4.10
CA LEU A 111 1.89 -16.21 4.57
C LEU A 111 2.06 -15.67 6.01
N PHE A 112 1.38 -14.57 6.35
CA PHE A 112 1.47 -13.99 7.69
C PHE A 112 0.71 -14.80 8.73
N LEU A 113 -0.41 -15.42 8.36
CA LEU A 113 -1.14 -16.33 9.23
C LEU A 113 -0.34 -17.61 9.51
N ASP A 114 0.43 -18.11 8.53
CA ASP A 114 1.35 -19.25 8.74
C ASP A 114 2.52 -18.88 9.67
N ALA A 115 2.97 -17.61 9.60
CA ALA A 115 3.99 -17.07 10.48
C ALA A 115 3.44 -16.62 11.86
N GLU A 116 2.14 -16.72 12.10
CA GLU A 116 1.49 -16.29 13.34
C GLU A 116 1.79 -17.23 14.51
N ALA A 117 1.86 -16.67 15.72
CA ALA A 117 2.05 -17.42 16.94
C ALA A 117 0.75 -18.13 17.34
N GLU A 118 0.82 -19.42 17.63
CA GLU A 118 -0.31 -20.13 18.28
C GLU A 118 -0.55 -19.64 19.73
N VAL A 119 0.38 -18.85 20.29
CA VAL A 119 0.33 -18.37 21.68
C VAL A 119 0.52 -16.85 21.71
N ASP A 120 -0.41 -16.13 22.35
CA ASP A 120 -0.33 -14.69 22.58
C ASP A 120 0.96 -14.34 23.34
N LEU A 121 1.92 -13.74 22.64
CA LEU A 121 3.12 -13.18 23.24
C LEU A 121 2.74 -11.91 24.00
N THR A 122 2.42 -12.06 25.30
CA THR A 122 2.34 -10.92 26.22
C THR A 122 3.66 -10.12 26.23
N PRO A 123 3.66 -8.81 26.54
CA PRO A 123 4.82 -7.94 26.34
C PRO A 123 5.94 -8.11 27.39
N VAL A 124 6.14 -9.32 27.91
CA VAL A 124 7.20 -9.61 28.88
C VAL A 124 7.93 -10.89 28.48
N GLY A 125 9.18 -10.76 28.02
CA GLY A 125 10.08 -11.90 27.95
C GLY A 125 11.20 -11.83 26.93
N TYR A 126 12.23 -11.01 27.17
CA TYR A 126 13.58 -11.41 26.77
C TYR A 126 14.00 -12.58 27.66
N SER A 127 14.38 -13.72 27.10
CA SER A 127 15.16 -14.71 27.85
C SER A 127 16.34 -15.24 27.05
N ARG A 128 17.49 -14.80 27.54
CA ARG A 128 18.84 -15.25 27.26
C ARG A 128 19.00 -16.63 27.93
N ASN A 129 19.00 -17.72 27.15
CA ASN A 129 19.57 -19.05 27.43
C ASN A 129 18.87 -20.12 26.57
N ASN A 130 19.52 -20.60 25.50
CA ASN A 130 19.21 -21.84 24.74
C ASN A 130 17.72 -22.21 24.49
N LEU A 131 16.84 -21.22 24.34
CA LEU A 131 15.45 -21.40 23.92
C LEU A 131 15.35 -20.98 22.46
N LYS A 132 14.94 -21.90 21.58
CA LYS A 132 14.54 -21.59 20.20
C LYS A 132 13.29 -20.71 20.28
N VAL A 133 13.49 -19.40 20.29
CA VAL A 133 12.39 -18.44 20.11
C VAL A 133 12.08 -18.40 18.62
N GLU A 134 11.11 -19.20 18.18
CA GLU A 134 10.46 -18.92 16.90
C GLU A 134 9.77 -17.55 17.04
N LYS A 135 10.31 -16.53 16.39
CA LYS A 135 9.66 -15.22 16.29
C LYS A 135 8.41 -15.40 15.44
N LYS A 136 7.29 -15.62 16.12
CA LYS A 136 5.99 -15.72 15.49
C LYS A 136 5.25 -14.38 15.63
N LEU A 137 4.48 -14.00 14.61
CA LEU A 137 3.72 -12.74 14.59
C LEU A 137 2.52 -12.83 15.54
N SER A 138 2.18 -11.74 16.24
CA SER A 138 0.89 -11.61 16.92
C SER A 138 -0.24 -11.31 15.93
N PRO A 139 -1.51 -11.57 16.28
CA PRO A 139 -2.66 -11.25 15.43
C PRO A 139 -2.67 -9.78 14.97
N SER A 140 -2.29 -8.87 15.85
CA SER A 140 -2.23 -7.44 15.56
C SER A 140 -1.10 -7.10 14.59
N GLU A 141 0.03 -7.79 14.68
CA GLU A 141 1.17 -7.58 13.78
C GLU A 141 0.84 -8.07 12.37
N VAL A 142 0.11 -9.18 12.20
CA VAL A 142 -0.35 -9.65 10.88
C VAL A 142 -1.12 -8.55 10.15
N VAL A 143 -2.12 -7.93 10.80
CA VAL A 143 -2.91 -6.83 10.23
C VAL A 143 -2.01 -5.63 9.88
N MET A 144 -1.10 -5.27 10.78
CA MET A 144 -0.20 -4.14 10.57
C MET A 144 0.79 -4.38 9.43
N GLN A 145 1.27 -5.62 9.23
CA GLN A 145 2.14 -5.95 8.09
C GLN A 145 1.39 -5.80 6.77
N CYS A 146 0.17 -6.35 6.67
CA CYS A 146 -0.66 -6.16 5.47
C CYS A 146 -0.86 -4.67 5.15
N LEU A 147 -1.12 -3.84 6.16
CA LEU A 147 -1.25 -2.39 6.03
C LEU A 147 0.04 -1.73 5.53
N VAL A 148 1.19 -2.09 6.08
CA VAL A 148 2.49 -1.55 5.67
C VAL A 148 2.80 -1.91 4.22
N PHE A 149 2.60 -3.17 3.81
CA PHE A 149 2.81 -3.58 2.43
C PHE A 149 1.88 -2.84 1.46
N LEU A 150 0.62 -2.66 1.84
CA LEU A 150 -0.37 -1.90 1.06
C LEU A 150 0.07 -0.45 0.82
N LEU A 151 0.44 0.26 1.90
CA LEU A 151 0.84 1.66 1.84
C LEU A 151 2.18 1.84 1.12
N ALA A 152 3.18 1.03 1.45
CA ALA A 152 4.51 1.13 0.89
C ALA A 152 4.53 0.80 -0.61
N GLY A 153 3.80 -0.24 -1.03
CA GLY A 153 3.77 -0.69 -2.43
C GLY A 153 2.94 0.19 -3.36
N PHE A 154 1.97 0.92 -2.81
CA PHE A 154 1.09 1.82 -3.57
C PHE A 154 1.83 3.04 -4.14
N ASP A 155 2.37 3.90 -3.27
CA ASP A 155 2.77 5.25 -3.67
C ASP A 155 4.17 5.29 -4.28
N THR A 156 5.12 4.58 -3.65
CA THR A 156 6.53 4.59 -4.06
C THR A 156 6.72 4.06 -5.49
N THR A 157 6.05 2.95 -5.82
CA THR A 157 6.07 2.36 -7.16
C THR A 157 5.35 3.25 -8.17
N ALA A 158 4.21 3.85 -7.80
CA ALA A 158 3.47 4.72 -8.71
C ALA A 158 4.28 5.97 -9.07
N ASN A 159 4.94 6.57 -8.08
CA ASN A 159 5.82 7.71 -8.29
C ASN A 159 7.05 7.34 -9.13
N SER A 160 7.66 6.17 -8.86
CA SER A 160 8.81 5.67 -9.64
C SER A 160 8.46 5.43 -11.11
N LEU A 161 7.31 4.80 -11.38
CA LEU A 161 6.81 4.59 -12.75
C LEU A 161 6.48 5.90 -13.45
N ALA A 162 5.83 6.84 -12.74
CA ALA A 162 5.54 8.17 -13.29
C ALA A 162 6.82 8.91 -13.68
N TYR A 163 7.84 8.87 -12.81
CA TYR A 163 9.13 9.51 -13.05
C TYR A 163 9.91 8.84 -14.18
N ALA A 164 9.96 7.51 -14.20
CA ALA A 164 10.60 6.75 -15.28
C ALA A 164 9.96 7.06 -16.64
N SER A 165 8.63 7.02 -16.72
CA SER A 165 7.89 7.38 -17.94
C SER A 165 8.11 8.84 -18.35
N TYR A 166 8.20 9.76 -17.39
CA TYR A 166 8.55 11.15 -17.66
C TYR A 166 9.96 11.28 -18.28
N CYS A 167 10.96 10.61 -17.70
CA CYS A 167 12.34 10.61 -18.21
C CYS A 167 12.44 10.01 -19.62
N ILE A 168 11.74 8.90 -19.87
CA ILE A 168 11.69 8.26 -21.20
C ILE A 168 10.98 9.18 -22.21
N ALA A 169 9.86 9.79 -21.83
CA ALA A 169 9.13 10.72 -22.68
C ALA A 169 9.98 11.96 -23.04
N LYS A 170 10.83 12.45 -22.13
CA LYS A 170 11.70 13.60 -22.38
C LYS A 170 12.96 13.27 -23.20
N ASN A 171 13.35 12.00 -23.31
CA ASN A 171 14.54 11.57 -24.03
C ASN A 171 14.19 10.74 -25.30
N PRO A 172 14.19 11.34 -26.51
CA PRO A 172 13.84 10.66 -27.74
C PRO A 172 14.73 9.44 -28.08
N HIS A 173 16.01 9.46 -27.69
CA HIS A 173 16.92 8.35 -27.91
C HIS A 173 16.55 7.15 -27.03
N ALA A 174 16.33 7.40 -25.73
CA ALA A 174 15.88 6.37 -24.80
C ALA A 174 14.52 5.77 -25.23
N ARG A 175 13.58 6.62 -25.64
CA ARG A 175 12.26 6.20 -26.13
C ARG A 175 12.34 5.26 -27.33
N LYS A 176 13.12 5.62 -28.35
CA LYS A 176 13.31 4.78 -29.55
C LYS A 176 13.97 3.44 -29.22
N ARG A 177 14.91 3.44 -28.28
CA ARG A 177 15.58 2.22 -27.83
C ARG A 177 14.60 1.27 -27.12
N VAL A 178 13.84 1.78 -26.15
CA VAL A 178 12.83 0.98 -25.42
C VAL A 178 11.78 0.42 -26.38
N GLN A 179 11.30 1.22 -27.35
CA GLN A 179 10.37 0.74 -28.38
C GLN A 179 10.96 -0.43 -29.17
N LYS A 180 12.20 -0.29 -29.67
CA LYS A 180 12.87 -1.38 -30.40
C LYS A 180 13.04 -2.64 -29.55
N GLU A 181 13.42 -2.49 -28.27
CA GLU A 181 13.56 -3.62 -27.35
C GLU A 181 12.22 -4.35 -27.15
N ILE A 182 11.11 -3.60 -27.03
CA ILE A 182 9.76 -4.17 -26.95
C ILE A 182 9.39 -4.86 -28.27
N ASP A 183 9.59 -4.21 -29.42
CA ASP A 183 9.22 -4.74 -30.74
C ASP A 183 9.99 -6.04 -31.08
N VAL A 184 11.21 -6.21 -30.55
CA VAL A 184 12.02 -7.42 -30.74
C VAL A 184 11.50 -8.59 -29.90
N ILE A 185 11.02 -8.33 -28.68
CA ILE A 185 10.62 -9.38 -27.73
C ILE A 185 9.14 -9.74 -27.90
N CYS A 186 8.30 -8.72 -28.10
CA CYS A 186 6.86 -8.86 -28.25
C CYS A 186 6.52 -8.92 -29.73
N ASP A 187 6.27 -10.12 -30.25
CA ASP A 187 5.76 -10.31 -31.61
C ASP A 187 4.51 -9.44 -31.85
N HIS A 188 4.26 -9.01 -33.09
CA HIS A 188 3.30 -7.94 -33.50
C HIS A 188 1.86 -8.01 -32.93
N SER A 189 1.50 -9.08 -32.21
CA SER A 189 0.30 -9.16 -31.36
C SER A 189 0.18 -8.05 -30.29
N VAL A 190 1.30 -7.47 -29.84
CA VAL A 190 1.31 -6.37 -28.84
C VAL A 190 1.29 -4.98 -29.50
N SER A 191 1.31 -4.90 -30.84
CA SER A 191 1.25 -3.63 -31.60
C SER A 191 -0.04 -2.81 -31.40
N GLN A 192 -1.00 -3.30 -30.61
CA GLN A 192 -2.14 -2.51 -30.12
C GLN A 192 -1.84 -1.66 -28.87
N ILE A 193 -0.63 -1.68 -28.29
CA ILE A 193 -0.20 -0.64 -27.34
C ILE A 193 0.19 0.63 -28.12
N ASN A 194 -0.75 1.12 -28.94
CA ASN A 194 -0.73 2.44 -29.56
C ASN A 194 -1.27 3.51 -28.61
N ILE A 195 -1.29 3.25 -27.30
CA ILE A 195 -2.01 4.06 -26.31
C ILE A 195 -1.22 5.31 -25.88
N PHE A 196 0.07 5.45 -26.17
CA PHE A 196 0.83 6.61 -25.65
C PHE A 196 1.83 7.32 -26.56
N LEU A 197 1.97 6.93 -27.83
CA LEU A 197 3.09 7.42 -28.65
C LEU A 197 2.73 7.98 -30.02
N LYS A 198 1.44 8.03 -30.38
CA LYS A 198 0.98 8.86 -31.49
C LYS A 198 0.83 10.29 -30.99
N THR A 199 1.96 10.97 -30.75
CA THR A 199 1.94 12.43 -30.62
C THR A 199 1.31 12.99 -31.90
N PRO A 200 0.25 13.81 -31.83
CA PRO A 200 -0.12 14.60 -32.99
C PRO A 200 1.09 15.45 -33.33
N SER A 201 1.51 15.39 -34.59
CA SER A 201 2.71 16.03 -35.14
C SER A 201 2.71 17.57 -35.04
N ASN A 202 1.82 18.19 -34.26
CA ASN A 202 1.57 19.63 -34.20
C ASN A 202 1.44 20.19 -32.75
N CYS A 203 2.18 19.66 -31.78
CA CYS A 203 2.37 20.39 -30.51
C CYS A 203 3.84 20.80 -30.38
N SER A 204 4.13 22.01 -30.84
CA SER A 204 5.31 22.80 -30.47
C SER A 204 5.30 23.05 -28.96
N PHE A 205 6.45 22.81 -28.32
CA PHE A 205 6.75 23.19 -26.94
C PHE A 205 6.74 24.70 -26.75
#